data_AF-A0A9P7GFN9-F1
#
_entry.id   AF-A0A9P7GFN9-F1
#
_cell.length_a   1.000
_cell.length_b   1.000
_cell.length_c   1.000
_cell.angle_alpha   90.00
_cell.angle_beta   90.00
_cell.angle_gamma   90.00
#
_symmetry.space_group_name_H-M   'P 1'
#
loop_
_entity.id
_entity.type
_entity.pdbx_description
1 polymer ?
#
loop_
_entity_poly.entity_id
_entity_poly.type
_entity_poly.pdbx_seq_one_letter_code
_entity_poly.pdbx_strand_id
1 'polypeptide(L)'
;FLYTLFIAIDANFRLKRKNMSSNNEDPSLSNGWSYFVPKTPFKDFLQKHDKIIPQPSLAGTEIVDFVVSYDIACQWSINLWERMKHYPCELHIDHKGNKFFRFMVPKFHLPVHVMACQTPFSFNFNSNVGRTDGEAPERGWSHINPIAMSTCKMGPGHCRDTIDDHFGDWNWKKTCLMAPLLLRKVKEAVVESKEHRELHAEFEGGLEPELVSVWQAELTAWEADHTKPNPFEKRYKSTVPHKVEHSMSDLL
;
A
#
# COMPACT_ATOMS: atom_id res chain seq x y z
N PHE A 1 -10.66 -12.11 4.45
CA PHE A 1 -9.27 -11.85 4.89
C PHE A 1 -8.28 -12.93 4.43
N LEU A 2 -8.53 -14.23 4.66
CA LEU A 2 -7.59 -15.32 4.29
C LEU A 2 -7.21 -15.41 2.80
N TYR A 3 -7.98 -14.78 1.91
CA TYR A 3 -7.78 -14.85 0.45
C TYR A 3 -7.46 -13.49 -0.20
N THR A 4 -7.09 -12.49 0.60
CA THR A 4 -6.74 -11.16 0.09
C THR A 4 -5.22 -11.01 0.01
N LEU A 5 -4.69 -10.77 -1.19
CA LEU A 5 -3.27 -10.48 -1.37
C LEU A 5 -3.00 -9.00 -1.11
N PHE A 6 -2.09 -8.72 -0.17
CA PHE A 6 -1.57 -7.38 0.06
C PHE A 6 -0.29 -7.17 -0.74
N ILE A 7 -0.30 -6.13 -1.57
CA ILE A 7 0.84 -5.70 -2.37
C ILE A 7 1.20 -4.30 -1.89
N ALA A 8 2.34 -4.16 -1.21
CA ALA A 8 2.86 -2.86 -0.83
C ALA A 8 3.98 -2.48 -1.80
N ILE A 9 3.84 -1.32 -2.41
CA ILE A 9 4.75 -0.80 -3.43
C ILE A 9 5.40 0.45 -2.86
N ASP A 10 6.71 0.53 -3.00
CA ASP A 10 7.43 1.79 -2.98
C ASP A 10 8.29 1.85 -4.25
N ALA A 11 8.26 2.98 -4.93
CA ALA A 11 9.01 3.22 -6.16
C ALA A 11 10.06 4.33 -6.01
N ASN A 12 10.36 4.78 -4.79
CA ASN A 12 11.36 5.82 -4.53
C ASN A 12 12.79 5.27 -4.55
N PHE A 13 13.16 4.59 -5.64
CA PHE A 13 14.50 4.04 -5.83
C PHE A 13 15.44 5.12 -6.34
N ARG A 14 16.24 5.72 -5.45
CA ARG A 14 17.34 6.60 -5.84
C ARG A 14 18.68 6.10 -5.33
N LEU A 15 19.18 5.03 -5.95
CA LEU A 15 20.53 4.54 -5.69
C LEU A 15 21.56 5.49 -6.33
N LYS A 16 22.33 6.19 -5.49
CA LYS A 16 23.49 6.99 -5.90
C LYS A 16 24.76 6.24 -5.52
N ARG A 17 25.62 5.96 -6.51
CA ARG A 17 26.92 5.32 -6.33
C ARG A 17 28.02 6.21 -6.89
N LYS A 18 29.18 6.27 -6.24
CA LYS A 18 30.36 6.93 -6.80
C LYS A 18 30.96 6.06 -7.91
N ASN A 19 31.58 6.70 -8.90
CA ASN A 19 32.24 5.98 -9.99
C ASN A 19 33.58 5.41 -9.51
N MET A 20 33.55 4.26 -8.84
CA MET A 20 34.72 3.65 -8.17
C MET A 20 35.37 2.52 -8.97
N SER A 21 34.59 1.74 -9.73
CA SER A 21 35.05 0.57 -10.50
C SER A 21 34.03 0.19 -11.60
N SER A 22 34.42 -0.75 -12.47
CA SER A 22 33.62 -1.31 -13.56
C SER A 22 33.07 -2.71 -13.21
N ASN A 23 32.11 -3.20 -14.00
CA ASN A 23 31.57 -4.56 -13.78
C ASN A 23 32.52 -5.66 -14.27
N ASN A 24 33.53 -5.30 -15.07
CA ASN A 24 34.53 -6.25 -15.55
C ASN A 24 35.59 -6.49 -14.47
N GLU A 25 35.98 -5.42 -13.76
CA GLU A 25 36.96 -5.47 -12.66
C GLU A 25 36.36 -5.97 -11.35
N ASP A 26 35.05 -5.73 -11.14
CA ASP A 26 34.31 -6.17 -9.96
C ASP A 26 32.93 -6.71 -10.39
N PRO A 27 32.89 -7.97 -10.86
CA PRO A 27 31.63 -8.65 -11.20
C PRO A 27 30.88 -9.07 -9.94
N SER A 28 29.55 -9.07 -10.00
CA SER A 28 28.68 -9.58 -8.94
C SER A 28 28.71 -11.11 -8.92
N LEU A 29 28.85 -11.69 -7.72
CA LEU A 29 28.81 -13.14 -7.49
C LEU A 29 27.38 -13.68 -7.46
N SER A 30 26.39 -12.85 -7.10
CA SER A 30 24.98 -13.21 -7.00
C SER A 30 24.14 -12.73 -8.19
N ASN A 31 24.75 -12.41 -9.34
CA ASN A 31 24.07 -11.78 -10.47
C ASN A 31 22.87 -12.61 -10.97
N GLY A 32 21.66 -12.17 -10.62
CA GLY A 32 20.41 -12.84 -10.97
C GLY A 32 19.89 -13.87 -9.97
N TRP A 33 20.52 -14.03 -8.81
CA TRP A 33 20.15 -15.05 -7.82
C TRP A 33 19.17 -14.56 -6.76
N SER A 34 18.95 -13.24 -6.65
CA SER A 34 18.17 -12.62 -5.58
C SER A 34 17.37 -11.42 -6.12
N TYR A 35 17.48 -10.23 -5.50
CA TYR A 35 16.67 -9.06 -5.84
C TYR A 35 17.04 -8.41 -7.17
N PHE A 36 18.30 -8.52 -7.59
CA PHE A 36 18.74 -8.02 -8.88
C PHE A 36 18.64 -9.09 -9.96
N VAL A 37 17.90 -8.80 -11.03
CA VAL A 37 17.83 -9.63 -12.23
C VAL A 37 19.17 -9.69 -12.97
N PRO A 38 19.47 -10.78 -13.72
CA PRO A 38 20.67 -10.87 -14.54
C PRO A 38 20.81 -9.67 -15.48
N LYS A 39 21.91 -8.91 -15.35
CA LYS A 39 22.08 -7.63 -16.06
C LYS A 39 22.04 -7.73 -17.58
N THR A 40 22.78 -8.68 -18.17
CA THR A 40 22.89 -8.80 -19.63
C THR A 40 21.57 -9.25 -20.25
N PRO A 41 20.94 -10.35 -19.79
CA PRO A 41 19.61 -10.72 -20.25
C PRO A 41 18.58 -9.59 -20.08
N PHE A 42 18.61 -8.88 -18.96
CA PHE A 42 17.68 -7.77 -18.73
C PHE A 42 17.91 -6.60 -19.69
N LYS A 43 19.17 -6.25 -20.00
CA LYS A 43 19.48 -5.20 -20.98
C LYS A 43 19.09 -5.58 -22.40
N ASP A 44 19.42 -6.80 -22.81
CA ASP A 44 19.06 -7.33 -24.14
C ASP A 44 17.54 -7.36 -24.28
N PHE A 45 16.87 -7.76 -23.19
CA PHE A 45 15.43 -7.73 -23.08
C PHE A 45 14.86 -6.31 -23.23
N LEU A 46 15.39 -5.31 -22.51
CA LEU A 46 14.97 -3.90 -22.63
C LEU A 46 15.20 -3.34 -24.04
N GLN A 47 16.29 -3.73 -24.71
CA GLN A 47 16.56 -3.32 -26.09
C GLN A 47 15.56 -3.95 -27.08
N LYS A 48 15.15 -5.19 -26.82
CA LYS A 48 14.24 -5.95 -27.70
C LYS A 48 12.77 -5.58 -27.51
N HIS A 49 12.37 -5.19 -26.30
CA HIS A 49 10.95 -5.02 -25.94
C HIS A 49 10.56 -3.58 -25.58
N ASP A 50 11.45 -2.60 -25.77
CA ASP A 50 11.27 -1.23 -25.27
C ASP A 50 10.82 -1.25 -23.78
N LYS A 51 10.06 -0.25 -23.30
CA LYS A 51 9.56 -0.14 -21.90
C LYS A 51 8.71 -1.31 -21.38
N ILE A 52 8.50 -2.39 -22.12
CA ILE A 52 7.60 -3.49 -21.76
C ILE A 52 8.38 -4.59 -21.05
N ILE A 53 8.38 -4.57 -19.71
CA ILE A 53 9.05 -5.57 -18.85
C ILE A 53 8.04 -6.67 -18.45
N PRO A 54 8.18 -7.94 -18.87
CA PRO A 54 7.37 -9.05 -18.43
C PRO A 54 7.83 -9.43 -17.02
N GLN A 55 7.02 -8.99 -16.06
CA GLN A 55 7.03 -9.45 -14.68
C GLN A 55 6.13 -10.70 -14.58
N PRO A 56 6.24 -11.50 -13.52
CA PRO A 56 5.20 -12.46 -13.16
C PRO A 56 3.85 -11.73 -13.13
N SER A 57 2.89 -12.18 -13.96
CA SER A 57 1.55 -11.59 -13.95
C SER A 57 0.66 -12.29 -12.94
N LEU A 58 -0.21 -11.50 -12.30
CA LEU A 58 -1.29 -12.01 -11.45
C LEU A 58 -2.46 -12.59 -12.27
N ALA A 59 -2.37 -12.55 -13.62
CA ALA A 59 -3.40 -13.04 -14.53
C ALA A 59 -3.77 -14.51 -14.25
N GLY A 60 -2.77 -15.38 -14.07
CA GLY A 60 -2.96 -16.81 -13.87
C GLY A 60 -3.21 -17.25 -12.42
N THR A 61 -3.28 -16.33 -11.45
CA THR A 61 -3.44 -16.72 -10.04
C THR A 61 -4.90 -17.01 -9.69
N GLU A 62 -5.14 -17.93 -8.76
CA GLU A 62 -6.50 -18.17 -8.21
C GLU A 62 -6.95 -17.07 -7.23
N ILE A 63 -6.05 -16.15 -6.86
CA ILE A 63 -6.36 -15.02 -5.99
C ILE A 63 -7.32 -14.06 -6.71
N VAL A 64 -8.39 -13.70 -6.01
CA VAL A 64 -9.48 -12.81 -6.49
C VAL A 64 -9.46 -11.44 -5.83
N ASP A 65 -8.94 -11.30 -4.61
CA ASP A 65 -8.96 -10.05 -3.86
C ASP A 65 -7.56 -9.47 -3.68
N PHE A 66 -7.38 -8.21 -4.06
CA PHE A 66 -6.11 -7.50 -4.01
C PHE A 66 -6.24 -6.18 -3.27
N VAL A 67 -5.31 -5.92 -2.35
CA VAL A 67 -5.13 -4.63 -1.70
C VAL A 67 -3.75 -4.12 -2.08
N VAL A 68 -3.71 -3.03 -2.84
CA VAL A 68 -2.48 -2.43 -3.34
C VAL A 68 -2.22 -1.13 -2.59
N SER A 69 -1.16 -1.10 -1.80
CA SER A 69 -0.70 0.06 -1.04
C SER A 69 0.43 0.76 -1.79
N TYR A 70 0.31 2.07 -2.00
CA TYR A 70 1.38 2.90 -2.56
C TYR A 70 1.17 4.37 -2.17
N ASP A 71 2.24 5.11 -1.90
CA ASP A 71 2.20 6.53 -1.54
C ASP A 71 1.32 7.35 -2.48
N ILE A 72 1.48 7.15 -3.78
CA ILE A 72 0.71 7.86 -4.80
C ILE A 72 -0.36 6.97 -5.45
N ALA A 73 -0.88 5.97 -4.72
CA ALA A 73 -1.90 5.05 -5.23
C ALA A 73 -3.09 5.80 -5.85
N CYS A 74 -3.50 6.93 -5.26
CA CYS A 74 -4.61 7.74 -5.77
C CYS A 74 -4.36 8.41 -7.12
N GLN A 75 -3.11 8.63 -7.51
CA GLN A 75 -2.74 9.17 -8.82
C GLN A 75 -2.37 8.04 -9.78
N TRP A 76 -1.63 7.05 -9.26
CA TRP A 76 -1.09 5.96 -10.04
C TRP A 76 -2.19 5.02 -10.54
N SER A 77 -3.20 4.69 -9.73
CA SER A 77 -4.24 3.71 -10.07
C SER A 77 -5.14 4.17 -11.22
N ILE A 78 -5.34 5.48 -11.38
CA ILE A 78 -6.22 6.09 -12.39
C ILE A 78 -5.92 5.55 -13.80
N ASN A 79 -4.64 5.50 -14.16
CA ASN A 79 -4.19 5.08 -15.49
C ASN A 79 -3.62 3.66 -15.51
N LEU A 80 -3.76 2.88 -14.42
CA LEU A 80 -3.19 1.54 -14.33
C LEU A 80 -3.68 0.63 -15.45
N TRP A 81 -4.98 0.56 -15.66
CA TRP A 81 -5.61 -0.34 -16.62
C TRP A 81 -5.36 0.08 -18.06
N GLU A 82 -5.22 1.38 -18.32
CA GLU A 82 -4.81 1.88 -19.65
C GLU A 82 -3.35 1.52 -19.95
N ARG A 83 -2.46 1.67 -18.96
CA ARG A 83 -1.07 1.21 -19.09
C ARG A 83 -0.98 -0.30 -19.31
N MET A 84 -1.86 -1.08 -18.68
CA MET A 84 -1.89 -2.54 -18.83
C MET A 84 -2.10 -2.98 -20.28
N LYS A 85 -2.87 -2.24 -21.08
CA LYS A 85 -3.11 -2.54 -22.50
C LYS A 85 -1.85 -2.52 -23.37
N HIS A 86 -0.78 -1.86 -22.92
CA HIS A 86 0.50 -1.82 -23.63
C HIS A 86 1.32 -3.10 -23.44
N TYR A 87 0.96 -3.94 -22.46
CA TYR A 87 1.59 -5.22 -22.22
C TYR A 87 0.96 -6.31 -23.11
N PRO A 88 1.68 -7.42 -23.38
CA PRO A 88 1.11 -8.60 -24.03
C PRO A 88 -0.16 -9.09 -23.31
N CYS A 89 -1.13 -9.59 -24.08
CA CYS A 89 -2.45 -9.96 -23.56
C CYS A 89 -2.38 -11.07 -22.51
N GLU A 90 -1.35 -11.92 -22.55
CA GLU A 90 -1.09 -12.98 -21.58
C GLU A 90 -0.80 -12.43 -20.16
N LEU A 91 -0.42 -11.15 -20.07
CA LEU A 91 -0.16 -10.47 -18.80
C LEU A 91 -1.35 -9.66 -18.31
N HIS A 92 -2.42 -9.52 -19.10
CA HIS A 92 -3.59 -8.71 -18.74
C HIS A 92 -4.34 -9.35 -17.58
N ILE A 93 -4.70 -8.52 -16.61
CA ILE A 93 -5.43 -8.93 -15.42
C ILE A 93 -6.92 -8.64 -15.62
N ASP A 94 -7.76 -9.63 -15.34
CA ASP A 94 -9.22 -9.50 -15.35
C ASP A 94 -9.73 -8.71 -14.13
N HIS A 95 -9.51 -7.41 -14.15
CA HIS A 95 -9.90 -6.46 -13.12
C HIS A 95 -11.38 -6.04 -13.16
N LYS A 96 -12.16 -6.56 -14.12
CA LYS A 96 -13.59 -6.26 -14.29
C LYS A 96 -14.49 -7.46 -14.05
N GLY A 97 -13.98 -8.67 -14.22
CA GLY A 97 -14.68 -9.91 -13.91
C GLY A 97 -14.33 -10.39 -12.52
N ASN A 98 -13.31 -11.25 -12.43
CA ASN A 98 -13.08 -12.08 -11.24
C ASN A 98 -12.06 -11.53 -10.23
N LYS A 99 -11.27 -10.50 -10.57
CA LYS A 99 -10.25 -9.93 -9.67
C LYS A 99 -10.61 -8.52 -9.22
N PHE A 100 -10.76 -8.35 -7.91
CA PHE A 100 -11.12 -7.12 -7.24
C PHE A 100 -9.87 -6.42 -6.70
N PHE A 101 -9.72 -5.14 -7.03
CA PHE A 101 -8.58 -4.33 -6.60
C PHE A 101 -9.05 -3.16 -5.73
N ARG A 102 -8.45 -3.05 -4.55
CA ARG A 102 -8.57 -1.90 -3.66
C ARG A 102 -7.22 -1.20 -3.58
N PHE A 103 -7.21 0.11 -3.79
CA PHE A 103 -6.00 0.92 -3.75
C PHE A 103 -5.98 1.73 -2.47
N MET A 104 -4.87 1.69 -1.74
CA MET A 104 -4.70 2.37 -0.47
C MET A 104 -3.44 3.22 -0.48
N VAL A 105 -3.45 4.27 0.33
CA VAL A 105 -2.26 5.07 0.64
C VAL A 105 -1.86 4.76 2.08
N PRO A 106 -0.57 4.51 2.36
CA PRO A 106 -0.11 4.28 3.73
C PRO A 106 -0.52 5.40 4.69
N LYS A 107 -0.80 5.05 5.94
CA LYS A 107 -1.43 5.94 6.93
C LYS A 107 -0.63 7.20 7.23
N PHE A 108 0.70 7.14 7.17
CA PHE A 108 1.56 8.29 7.40
C PHE A 108 1.56 9.26 6.20
N HIS A 109 1.36 8.73 5.00
CA HIS A 109 1.31 9.51 3.76
C HIS A 109 -0.08 10.08 3.47
N LEU A 110 -1.16 9.38 3.84
CA LEU A 110 -2.52 9.80 3.52
C LEU A 110 -2.89 11.23 3.97
N PRO A 111 -2.50 11.73 5.17
CA PRO A 111 -2.85 13.08 5.61
C PRO A 111 -2.30 14.21 4.74
N VAL A 112 -1.20 13.98 3.99
CA VAL A 112 -0.64 15.00 3.08
C VAL A 112 -1.34 15.03 1.72
N HIS A 113 -2.28 14.12 1.47
CA HIS A 113 -3.09 14.12 0.27
C HIS A 113 -4.30 15.05 0.41
N VAL A 114 -4.86 15.45 -0.74
CA VAL A 114 -6.10 16.24 -0.78
C VAL A 114 -7.25 15.48 -0.11
N MET A 115 -8.23 16.23 0.42
CA MET A 115 -9.36 15.66 1.17
C MET A 115 -10.10 14.54 0.43
N ALA A 116 -10.24 14.65 -0.90
CA ALA A 116 -10.87 13.63 -1.74
C ALA A 116 -10.16 12.26 -1.69
N CYS A 117 -8.90 12.20 -1.25
CA CYS A 117 -8.17 10.94 -1.07
C CYS A 117 -8.37 10.33 0.32
N GLN A 118 -8.66 11.14 1.34
CA GLN A 118 -8.55 10.76 2.75
C GLN A 118 -9.53 9.69 3.19
N THR A 119 -10.67 9.54 2.51
CA THR A 119 -11.59 8.42 2.78
C THR A 119 -11.38 7.25 1.83
N PRO A 120 -11.43 7.42 0.50
CA PRO A 120 -11.43 6.28 -0.42
C PRO A 120 -10.16 5.42 -0.34
N PHE A 121 -9.01 6.04 -0.06
CA PHE A 121 -7.70 5.37 0.01
C PHE A 121 -7.26 5.03 1.44
N SER A 122 -8.15 5.18 2.42
CA SER A 122 -7.85 4.93 3.82
C SER A 122 -8.01 3.47 4.19
N PHE A 123 -6.99 2.91 4.83
CA PHE A 123 -7.09 1.61 5.50
C PHE A 123 -8.14 1.58 6.62
N ASN A 124 -8.48 2.71 7.24
CA ASN A 124 -9.44 2.73 8.36
C ASN A 124 -10.89 2.68 7.91
N PHE A 125 -11.18 3.12 6.68
CA PHE A 125 -12.54 3.22 6.16
C PHE A 125 -12.85 2.16 5.13
N ASN A 126 -11.95 1.22 4.86
CA ASN A 126 -12.18 0.16 3.90
C ASN A 126 -12.29 -1.20 4.61
N SER A 127 -13.20 -2.03 4.11
CA SER A 127 -13.39 -3.37 4.62
C SER A 127 -12.22 -4.30 4.24
N ASN A 128 -12.10 -5.42 4.95
CA ASN A 128 -11.15 -6.51 4.66
C ASN A 128 -9.67 -6.16 4.74
N VAL A 129 -9.29 -5.00 5.29
CA VAL A 129 -7.87 -4.63 5.45
C VAL A 129 -7.32 -4.72 6.88
N GLY A 130 -8.17 -4.99 7.87
CA GLY A 130 -7.79 -5.07 9.29
C GLY A 130 -7.13 -3.79 9.81
N ARG A 131 -6.32 -3.87 10.87
CA ARG A 131 -5.54 -2.74 11.40
C ARG A 131 -4.21 -2.52 10.67
N THR A 132 -4.20 -2.69 9.35
CA THR A 132 -3.00 -2.46 8.52
C THR A 132 -2.68 -0.97 8.43
N ASP A 133 -1.40 -0.61 8.39
CA ASP A 133 -0.94 0.77 8.19
C ASP A 133 -0.33 1.05 6.82
N GLY A 134 0.13 0.03 6.11
CA GLY A 134 0.75 0.16 4.79
C GLY A 134 2.22 0.56 4.82
N GLU A 135 2.82 0.81 5.98
CA GLU A 135 4.17 1.40 6.17
C GLU A 135 5.30 0.36 6.19
N ALA A 136 5.02 -0.87 5.74
CA ALA A 136 5.98 -1.97 5.81
C ALA A 136 7.19 -1.79 4.87
N PRO A 137 7.02 -1.32 3.62
CA PRO A 137 8.16 -0.94 2.76
C PRO A 137 9.08 0.08 3.42
N GLU A 138 8.51 1.07 4.10
CA GLU A 138 9.21 2.23 4.67
C GLU A 138 10.04 1.85 5.90
N ARG A 139 9.53 0.92 6.71
CA ARG A 139 10.32 0.30 7.81
C ARG A 139 11.53 -0.45 7.28
N GLY A 140 11.44 -1.04 6.08
CA GLY A 140 12.58 -1.64 5.41
C GLY A 140 13.70 -0.63 5.15
N TRP A 141 13.35 0.62 4.84
CA TRP A 141 14.35 1.68 4.64
C TRP A 141 15.16 1.97 5.90
N SER A 142 14.54 1.94 7.08
CA SER A 142 15.29 2.14 8.33
C SER A 142 16.44 1.14 8.53
N HIS A 143 16.30 -0.07 7.97
CA HIS A 143 17.32 -1.11 8.04
C HIS A 143 18.41 -0.95 6.97
N ILE A 144 18.05 -0.58 5.73
CA ILE A 144 18.98 -0.49 4.60
C ILE A 144 19.64 0.89 4.44
N ASN A 145 19.02 1.97 4.91
CA ASN A 145 19.59 3.32 4.81
C ASN A 145 20.97 3.46 5.46
N PRO A 146 21.26 2.84 6.63
CA PRO A 146 22.59 2.89 7.25
C PRO A 146 23.72 2.37 6.35
N ILE A 147 23.45 1.42 5.44
CA ILE A 147 24.49 0.85 4.59
C ILE A 147 24.75 1.68 3.34
N ALA A 148 23.89 2.66 3.02
CA ALA A 148 23.97 3.46 1.80
C ALA A 148 25.33 4.16 1.64
N MET A 149 25.92 4.66 2.73
CA MET A 149 27.22 5.32 2.69
C MET A 149 28.37 4.35 2.43
N SER A 150 28.27 3.12 2.91
CA SER A 150 29.26 2.06 2.64
C SER A 150 29.15 1.61 1.18
N THR A 151 27.93 1.27 0.74
CA THR A 151 27.67 0.76 -0.62
C THR A 151 27.91 1.80 -1.71
N CYS A 152 27.80 3.11 -1.42
CA CYS A 152 28.10 4.15 -2.40
C CYS A 152 29.59 4.22 -2.80
N LYS A 153 30.48 3.64 -2.00
CA LYS A 153 31.94 3.58 -2.21
C LYS A 153 32.42 2.27 -2.82
N MET A 154 31.55 1.26 -2.92
CA MET A 154 31.89 -0.05 -3.44
C MET A 154 31.93 -0.07 -4.98
N GLY A 155 32.70 -1.01 -5.52
CA GLY A 155 32.57 -1.40 -6.91
C GLY A 155 31.17 -1.97 -7.20
N PRO A 156 30.78 -2.08 -8.48
CA PRO A 156 29.40 -2.43 -8.84
C PRO A 156 28.99 -3.86 -8.47
N GLY A 157 29.93 -4.82 -8.46
CA GLY A 157 29.67 -6.21 -8.07
C GLY A 157 29.46 -6.31 -6.58
N HIS A 158 30.48 -5.92 -5.81
CA HIS A 158 30.44 -5.93 -4.36
C HIS A 158 29.26 -5.11 -3.79
N CYS A 159 28.93 -3.95 -4.39
CA CYS A 159 27.78 -3.15 -3.98
C CYS A 159 26.46 -3.93 -4.08
N ARG A 160 26.25 -4.66 -5.17
CA ARG A 160 25.04 -5.47 -5.39
C ARG A 160 24.97 -6.62 -4.43
N ASP A 161 26.05 -7.39 -4.32
CA ASP A 161 26.11 -8.57 -3.47
C ASP A 161 25.88 -8.17 -2.00
N THR A 162 26.44 -7.04 -1.56
CA THR A 162 26.20 -6.49 -0.21
C THR A 162 24.71 -6.13 -0.02
N ILE A 163 24.09 -5.44 -0.97
CA ILE A 163 22.67 -5.07 -0.88
C ILE A 163 21.77 -6.32 -0.87
N ASP A 164 22.07 -7.30 -1.73
CA ASP A 164 21.35 -8.58 -1.79
C ASP A 164 21.45 -9.34 -0.46
N ASP A 165 22.63 -9.37 0.16
CA ASP A 165 22.85 -10.02 1.45
C ASP A 165 22.01 -9.38 2.56
N HIS A 166 22.02 -8.04 2.64
CA HIS A 166 21.19 -7.31 3.61
C HIS A 166 19.69 -7.53 3.39
N PHE A 167 19.21 -7.52 2.15
CA PHE A 167 17.81 -7.80 1.87
C PHE A 167 17.44 -9.29 2.10
N GLY A 168 18.39 -10.20 1.88
CA GLY A 168 18.26 -11.63 2.18
C GLY A 168 18.12 -11.88 3.69
N ASP A 169 19.01 -11.29 4.49
CA ASP A 169 18.94 -11.33 5.96
C ASP A 169 17.61 -10.75 6.48
N TRP A 170 17.13 -9.65 5.90
CA TRP A 170 15.84 -9.08 6.27
C TRP A 170 14.67 -10.03 5.98
N ASN A 171 14.67 -10.70 4.83
CA ASN A 171 13.67 -11.72 4.50
C ASN A 171 13.74 -12.94 5.42
N TRP A 172 14.95 -13.39 5.75
CA TRP A 172 15.18 -14.47 6.69
C TRP A 172 14.60 -14.13 8.06
N LYS A 173 14.94 -12.95 8.61
CA LYS A 173 14.38 -12.43 9.87
C LYS A 173 12.86 -12.37 9.83
N LYS A 174 12.27 -11.84 8.76
CA LYS A 174 10.80 -11.81 8.60
C LYS A 174 10.19 -13.21 8.66
N THR A 175 10.78 -14.17 7.94
CA THR A 175 10.33 -15.56 7.92
C THR A 175 10.41 -16.20 9.31
N CYS A 176 11.57 -16.10 9.97
CA CYS A 176 11.78 -16.68 11.31
C CYS A 176 10.92 -16.03 12.39
N LEU A 177 10.70 -14.71 12.31
CA LEU A 177 9.95 -13.94 13.31
C LEU A 177 8.45 -13.88 13.01
N MET A 178 7.98 -14.46 11.90
CA MET A 178 6.58 -14.41 11.50
C MET A 178 5.67 -15.05 12.55
N ALA A 179 5.99 -16.27 12.99
CA ALA A 179 5.19 -16.99 13.97
C ALA A 179 5.05 -16.24 15.32
N PRO A 180 6.14 -15.80 15.99
CA PRO A 180 6.00 -15.06 17.24
C PRO A 180 5.33 -13.70 17.06
N LEU A 181 5.54 -13.02 15.91
CA LEU A 181 4.85 -11.77 15.59
C LEU A 181 3.34 -11.97 15.49
N LEU A 182 2.91 -12.98 14.72
CA LEU A 182 1.49 -13.30 14.55
C LEU A 182 0.84 -13.72 15.87
N LEU A 183 1.53 -14.52 16.69
CA LEU A 183 1.02 -14.91 18.01
C LEU A 183 0.78 -13.69 18.91
N ARG A 184 1.74 -12.76 18.95
CA ARG A 184 1.58 -11.51 19.71
C ARG A 184 0.42 -10.68 19.17
N LYS A 185 0.32 -10.53 17.86
CA LYS A 185 -0.74 -9.76 17.19
C LYS A 185 -2.14 -10.34 17.42
N VAL A 186 -2.28 -11.67 17.42
CA VAL A 186 -3.56 -12.33 17.71
C VAL A 186 -3.95 -12.12 19.18
N LYS A 187 -3.01 -12.20 20.12
CA LYS A 187 -3.29 -11.91 21.54
C LYS A 187 -3.77 -10.48 21.76
N GLU A 188 -3.08 -9.50 21.16
CA GLU A 188 -3.50 -8.09 21.16
C GLU A 188 -4.91 -7.95 20.55
N ALA A 189 -5.14 -8.52 19.36
CA ALA A 189 -6.39 -8.38 18.64
C ALA A 189 -7.61 -9.01 19.35
N VAL A 190 -7.44 -10.14 20.05
CA VAL A 190 -8.55 -10.79 20.78
C VAL A 190 -9.01 -9.91 21.94
N VAL A 191 -8.07 -9.32 22.68
CA VAL A 191 -8.39 -8.44 23.81
C VAL A 191 -9.05 -7.15 23.30
N GLU A 192 -8.40 -6.47 22.35
CA GLU A 192 -8.92 -5.23 21.76
C GLU A 192 -10.28 -5.44 21.07
N SER A 193 -10.49 -6.60 20.45
CA SER A 193 -11.77 -6.88 19.79
C SER A 193 -12.93 -6.97 20.79
N LYS A 194 -12.70 -7.40 22.03
CA LYS A 194 -13.75 -7.41 23.05
C LYS A 194 -14.09 -5.99 23.47
N GLU A 195 -13.07 -5.21 23.84
CA GLU A 195 -13.21 -3.83 24.28
C GLU A 195 -13.88 -2.94 23.22
N HIS A 196 -13.44 -3.03 21.96
CA HIS A 196 -14.04 -2.25 20.88
C HIS A 196 -15.52 -2.62 20.62
N ARG A 197 -15.92 -3.89 20.79
CA ARG A 197 -17.34 -4.27 20.63
C ARG A 197 -18.20 -3.70 21.76
N GLU A 198 -17.69 -3.71 22.99
CA GLU A 198 -18.39 -3.14 24.14
C GLU A 198 -18.58 -1.62 23.96
N LEU A 199 -17.50 -0.90 23.60
CA LEU A 199 -17.56 0.52 23.30
C LEU A 199 -18.48 0.86 22.12
N HIS A 200 -18.47 0.04 21.08
CA HIS A 200 -19.36 0.23 19.92
C HIS A 200 -20.82 0.07 20.31
N ALA A 201 -21.16 -0.98 21.07
CA ALA A 201 -22.52 -1.23 21.52
C ALA A 201 -23.03 -0.14 22.47
N GLU A 202 -22.17 0.37 23.36
CA GLU A 202 -22.49 1.51 24.23
C GLU A 202 -22.75 2.78 23.41
N PHE A 203 -21.89 3.06 22.43
CA PHE A 203 -22.04 4.20 21.53
C PHE A 203 -23.33 4.11 20.71
N GLU A 204 -23.62 2.97 20.09
CA GLU A 204 -24.85 2.72 19.33
C GLU A 204 -26.10 2.84 20.22
N GLY A 205 -26.05 2.32 21.46
CA GLY A 205 -27.14 2.40 22.42
C GLY A 205 -27.49 3.83 22.86
N GLY A 206 -26.55 4.77 22.72
CA GLY A 206 -26.76 6.20 22.98
C GLY A 206 -27.38 6.98 21.81
N LEU A 207 -27.56 6.36 20.64
CA LEU A 207 -28.05 7.00 19.42
C LEU A 207 -29.50 6.60 19.11
N GLU A 208 -30.18 7.45 18.32
CA GLU A 208 -31.52 7.15 17.83
C GLU A 208 -31.50 5.94 16.86
N PRO A 209 -32.36 4.92 17.06
CA PRO A 209 -32.34 3.72 16.23
C PRO A 209 -32.54 3.97 14.72
N GLU A 210 -33.35 4.98 14.37
CA GLU A 210 -33.58 5.38 12.98
C GLU A 210 -32.30 5.92 12.35
N LEU A 211 -31.54 6.76 13.08
CA LEU A 211 -30.28 7.31 12.60
C LEU A 211 -29.24 6.22 12.35
N VAL A 212 -29.13 5.26 13.27
CA VAL A 212 -28.23 4.09 13.13
C VAL A 212 -28.62 3.28 11.89
N SER A 213 -29.90 3.01 11.69
CA SER A 213 -30.39 2.25 10.53
C SER A 213 -30.08 2.95 9.20
N VAL A 214 -30.29 4.27 9.12
CA VAL A 214 -29.96 5.06 7.93
C VAL A 214 -28.47 5.02 7.65
N TRP A 215 -27.63 5.29 8.65
CA TRP A 215 -26.18 5.32 8.47
C TRP A 215 -25.62 3.95 8.08
N GLN A 216 -26.14 2.87 8.68
CA GLN A 216 -25.75 1.50 8.33
C GLN A 216 -26.08 1.16 6.87
N ALA A 217 -27.25 1.58 6.38
CA ALA A 217 -27.62 1.37 4.98
C ALA A 217 -26.70 2.13 4.01
N GLU A 218 -26.31 3.34 4.36
CA GLU A 218 -25.37 4.14 3.59
C GLU A 218 -23.96 3.54 3.58
N LEU A 219 -23.48 3.07 4.74
CA LEU A 219 -22.20 2.37 4.85
C LEU A 219 -22.19 1.11 3.98
N THR A 220 -23.20 0.26 4.10
CA THR A 220 -23.29 -0.96 3.30
C THR A 220 -23.35 -0.66 1.80
N ALA A 221 -24.09 0.38 1.39
CA ALA A 221 -24.14 0.79 -0.02
C ALA A 221 -22.77 1.28 -0.53
N TRP A 222 -22.05 2.06 0.29
CA TRP A 222 -20.74 2.60 -0.07
C TRP A 222 -19.62 1.54 -0.04
N GLU A 223 -19.64 0.60 0.91
CA GLU A 223 -18.69 -0.52 0.95
C GLU A 223 -18.84 -1.47 -0.25
N ALA A 224 -20.05 -1.61 -0.77
CA ALA A 224 -20.32 -2.39 -1.98
C ALA A 224 -19.94 -1.65 -3.26
N ASP A 225 -20.10 -0.32 -3.28
CA ASP A 225 -19.85 0.53 -4.43
C ASP A 225 -19.36 1.92 -3.98
N HIS A 226 -18.05 2.14 -4.07
CA HIS A 226 -17.42 3.43 -3.72
C HIS A 226 -17.83 4.61 -4.61
N THR A 227 -18.67 4.41 -5.63
CA THR A 227 -19.32 5.51 -6.38
C THR A 227 -20.55 6.07 -5.69
N LYS A 228 -21.08 5.39 -4.67
CA LYS A 228 -22.19 5.85 -3.84
C LYS A 228 -21.76 6.97 -2.89
N PRO A 229 -22.71 7.74 -2.32
CA PRO A 229 -22.39 8.75 -1.32
C PRO A 229 -21.60 8.17 -0.15
N ASN A 230 -20.49 8.83 0.19
CA ASN A 230 -19.58 8.40 1.23
C ASN A 230 -20.10 8.86 2.61
N PRO A 231 -20.46 7.94 3.52
CA PRO A 231 -21.03 8.29 4.83
C PRO A 231 -20.01 8.94 5.78
N PHE A 232 -18.71 8.86 5.49
CA PHE A 232 -17.65 9.49 6.27
C PHE A 232 -17.35 10.94 5.85
N GLU A 233 -17.89 11.38 4.72
CA GLU A 233 -17.75 12.77 4.29
C GLU A 233 -18.70 13.70 5.07
N LYS A 234 -18.20 14.88 5.42
CA LYS A 234 -19.01 15.86 6.15
C LYS A 234 -20.14 16.36 5.26
N ARG A 235 -21.38 16.10 5.69
CA ARG A 235 -22.61 16.55 5.00
C ARG A 235 -22.99 17.99 5.29
N TYR A 236 -22.47 18.57 6.36
CA TYR A 236 -22.69 19.96 6.72
C TYR A 236 -21.50 20.82 6.31
N LYS A 237 -21.80 22.00 5.75
CA LYS A 237 -20.79 23.06 5.64
C LYS A 237 -20.41 23.46 7.07
N SER A 238 -19.13 23.37 7.42
CA SER A 238 -18.64 23.98 8.65
C SER A 238 -19.07 25.45 8.66
N THR A 239 -19.90 25.81 9.62
CA THR A 239 -20.13 27.21 9.96
C THR A 239 -18.81 27.73 10.49
N VAL A 240 -18.13 28.56 9.71
CA VAL A 240 -17.02 29.38 10.20
C VAL A 240 -17.55 30.19 11.38
N PRO A 241 -16.83 30.28 12.52
CA PRO A 241 -17.30 30.98 13.72
C PRO A 241 -17.84 32.39 13.43
N HIS A 242 -17.22 33.07 12.47
CA HIS A 242 -17.58 34.43 12.05
C HIS A 242 -19.02 34.59 11.50
N LYS A 243 -19.68 33.50 11.07
CA LYS A 243 -21.07 33.55 10.58
C LYS A 243 -22.12 33.34 11.68
N VAL A 244 -21.75 32.81 12.84
CA VAL A 244 -22.68 32.56 13.95
C VAL A 244 -22.96 33.86 14.71
N GLU A 245 -21.95 34.73 14.85
CA GLU A 245 -22.10 36.03 15.53
C GLU A 245 -23.11 36.97 14.83
N HIS A 246 -23.12 37.00 13.50
CA HIS A 246 -24.06 37.82 12.73
C HIS A 246 -25.52 37.33 12.79
N SER A 247 -25.75 36.05 13.06
CA SER A 247 -27.11 35.51 13.18
C SER A 247 -27.73 35.75 14.56
N MET A 248 -26.92 35.96 15.60
CA MET A 248 -27.40 36.22 16.96
C MET A 248 -27.58 37.72 17.24
N SER A 249 -26.96 38.60 16.44
CA SER A 249 -27.15 40.05 16.52
C SER A 249 -28.49 40.54 15.94
N ASP A 250 -29.18 39.72 15.14
CA ASP A 250 -30.48 40.05 14.54
C ASP A 250 -31.67 39.59 15.40
N LEU A 251 -31.39 39.02 16.58
CA LEU A 251 -32.38 38.50 17.55
C LEU A 251 -32.34 39.23 18.91
N LEU A 252 -31.67 40.38 18.98
CA LEU A 252 -31.71 41.35 20.09
C LEU A 252 -32.17 42.72 19.57
#